data_AF-A0A9P4LSZ8-F1
#
_entry.id   AF-A0A9P4LSZ8-F1
#
_cell.length_a   1.000
_cell.length_b   1.000
_cell.length_c   1.000
_cell.angle_alpha   90.00
_cell.angle_beta   90.00
_cell.angle_gamma   90.00
#
_symmetry.space_group_name_H-M   'P 1'
#
loop_
_entity.id
_entity.type
_entity.pdbx_description
1 polymer ?
#
loop_
_entity_poly.entity_id
_entity_poly.type
_entity_poly.pdbx_seq_one_letter_code
_entity_poly.pdbx_strand_id
1 'polypeptide(L)'
;MNDTRLNPTATSYAPGLPSDSNMLGQVSAPPSPYLEARVVSLEQGHLDLWSDMDSLTEMYHNLCSSVDKLKRGGWPVTVGPFQEQDLNESHQHAMNFKQELEQLSREVRESVDGDADPSDGQHYSTTTPNNPLVTDGPVDTLAPSQIPAPEPSPPSSPVTIVPQDLPVDQLSLTAWNPHYLTTLEPLSATSKIPTAEKMVTFHPAFLEQHLGGIDWSPGLRYVVNDPACFLKNRTYYLLDTDTDPYLPEKPGEHGAKLTAFFNESPEDKFGELPGGLTSYEDVPMFVAQKDSQGRTRYAYFGNYTQSRWSDKLDYDTMMARVPQHVKEYWATELTSSVRQDWVTKELKNHFFKKPEYEGRIFAAPEADTTTVTSEVEIKLNDKMARDVQKYVDQLRDWEREAKMKTAMIKKQFVLDAFDAADADDPPALRLWWEYLQCVDWRKDFYDLLVTIQSRKPDQFLK
;
A
#
# COMPACT_ATOMS: atom_id res chain seq x y z
N MET A 1 -36.45 50.23 -11.02
CA MET A 1 -37.22 50.43 -9.78
C MET A 1 -36.97 49.22 -8.90
N ASN A 2 -36.49 49.49 -7.70
CA ASN A 2 -36.25 48.62 -6.54
C ASN A 2 -35.10 47.61 -6.59
N ASP A 3 -33.98 48.14 -6.12
CA ASP A 3 -32.86 47.50 -5.45
C ASP A 3 -33.26 46.51 -4.35
N THR A 4 -32.46 45.46 -4.18
CA THR A 4 -32.27 44.83 -2.87
C THR A 4 -30.79 44.50 -2.72
N ARG A 5 -30.06 45.40 -2.05
CA ARG A 5 -28.70 45.22 -1.53
C ARG A 5 -28.79 44.74 -0.09
N LEU A 6 -28.06 43.70 0.28
CA LEU A 6 -27.62 43.46 1.66
C LEU A 6 -26.16 42.94 1.69
N ASN A 7 -25.32 43.76 2.32
CA ASN A 7 -24.06 43.55 3.04
C ASN A 7 -23.23 42.27 2.89
N PRO A 8 -21.91 42.46 2.72
CA PRO A 8 -20.89 41.71 3.44
C PRO A 8 -20.10 42.63 4.40
N THR A 9 -20.18 42.31 5.68
CA THR A 9 -19.32 42.86 6.73
C THR A 9 -18.00 42.10 6.71
N ALA A 10 -16.93 42.72 6.22
CA ALA A 10 -15.56 42.28 6.43
C ALA A 10 -14.75 43.48 6.90
N THR A 11 -14.53 43.54 8.20
CA THR A 11 -13.70 44.52 8.90
C THR A 11 -12.25 44.40 8.44
N SER A 12 -11.78 45.44 7.76
CA SER A 12 -10.37 45.71 7.51
C SER A 12 -9.66 46.04 8.82
N TYR A 13 -8.74 45.17 9.25
CA TYR A 13 -7.73 45.54 10.24
C TYR A 13 -6.54 46.15 9.51
N ALA A 14 -6.42 47.47 9.60
CA ALA A 14 -5.19 48.20 9.30
C ALA A 14 -4.56 48.59 10.64
N PRO A 15 -3.29 48.24 10.93
CA PRO A 15 -2.59 48.80 12.08
C PRO A 15 -2.10 50.20 11.72
N GLY A 16 -2.59 51.19 12.46
CA GLY A 16 -2.10 52.56 12.39
C GLY A 16 -0.66 52.68 12.89
N LEU A 17 0.16 53.37 12.11
CA LEU A 17 1.42 53.95 12.53
C LEU A 17 1.17 55.05 13.57
N PRO A 18 1.96 55.10 14.66
CA PRO A 18 2.35 56.35 15.28
C PRO A 18 3.74 56.73 14.79
N SER A 19 3.79 57.83 14.06
CA SER A 19 4.94 58.72 14.02
C SER A 19 5.18 59.25 15.43
N ASP A 20 6.38 59.07 15.98
CA ASP A 20 7.22 60.18 16.42
C ASP A 20 8.59 59.73 16.96
N SER A 21 9.62 60.23 16.28
CA SER A 21 10.79 60.94 16.83
C SER A 21 11.70 60.29 17.88
N ASN A 22 12.99 60.22 17.48
CA ASN A 22 14.21 60.21 18.29
C ASN A 22 14.57 58.93 19.05
N MET A 23 15.47 58.12 18.48
CA MET A 23 16.61 57.54 19.21
C MET A 23 17.79 57.24 18.26
N LEU A 24 18.98 57.45 18.80
CA LEU A 24 20.31 57.46 18.19
C LEU A 24 20.64 56.32 17.22
N GLY A 25 21.49 56.65 16.25
CA GLY A 25 22.07 55.73 15.25
C GLY A 25 22.58 54.43 15.85
N GLN A 26 21.85 53.35 15.56
CA GLN A 26 22.35 51.99 15.65
C GLN A 26 23.45 51.81 14.61
N VAL A 27 24.68 51.68 15.11
CA VAL A 27 25.80 51.15 14.34
C VAL A 27 25.41 49.71 13.99
N SER A 28 25.12 49.43 12.72
CA SER A 28 24.99 48.06 12.21
C SER A 28 26.20 47.28 12.66
N ALA A 29 26.00 46.36 13.60
CA ALA A 29 27.03 45.39 13.92
C ALA A 29 27.32 44.61 12.63
N PRO A 30 28.59 44.48 12.23
CA PRO A 30 28.94 43.73 11.03
C PRO A 30 28.40 42.30 11.17
N PRO A 31 27.82 41.72 10.11
CA PRO A 31 27.35 40.34 10.11
C PRO A 31 28.46 39.43 10.62
N SER A 32 28.09 38.50 11.51
CA SER A 32 29.04 37.54 12.06
C SER A 32 29.67 36.75 10.90
N PRO A 33 31.00 36.80 10.71
CA PRO A 33 31.68 36.12 9.60
C PRO A 33 31.45 34.61 9.61
N TYR A 34 31.05 34.05 10.75
CA TYR A 34 30.64 32.65 10.87
C TYR A 34 29.30 32.35 10.18
N LEU A 35 28.32 33.26 10.29
CA LEU A 35 27.03 33.09 9.62
C LEU A 35 27.17 33.28 8.11
N GLU A 36 28.00 34.22 7.66
CA GLU A 36 28.30 34.40 6.24
C GLU A 36 28.97 33.15 5.65
N ALA A 37 29.98 32.59 6.33
CA ALA A 37 30.63 31.36 5.88
C ALA A 37 29.66 30.16 5.83
N ARG A 38 28.73 30.06 6.78
CA ARG A 38 27.73 28.99 6.81
C ARG A 38 26.67 29.14 5.71
N VAL A 39 26.25 30.37 5.41
CA VAL A 39 25.33 30.66 4.30
C VAL A 39 26.00 30.32 2.97
N VAL A 40 27.25 30.75 2.76
CA VAL A 40 28.01 30.42 1.54
C VAL A 40 28.21 28.91 1.39
N SER A 41 28.51 28.20 2.47
CA SER A 41 28.65 26.73 2.44
C SER A 41 27.34 26.01 2.10
N LEU A 42 26.20 26.53 2.58
CA LEU A 42 24.88 25.97 2.27
C LEU A 42 24.46 26.28 0.83
N GLU A 43 24.75 27.49 0.34
CA GLU A 43 24.52 27.87 -1.05
C GLU A 43 25.33 26.99 -2.01
N GLN A 44 26.59 26.71 -1.68
CA GLN A 44 27.43 25.81 -2.47
C GLN A 44 26.89 24.37 -2.45
N GLY A 45 26.55 23.82 -1.28
CA GLY A 45 25.98 22.47 -1.18
C GLY A 45 24.64 22.34 -1.92
N HIS A 46 23.84 23.41 -1.96
CA HIS A 46 22.62 23.44 -2.75
C HIS A 46 22.93 23.44 -4.25
N LEU A 47 23.90 24.22 -4.73
CA LEU A 47 24.33 24.20 -6.15
C LEU A 47 24.84 22.82 -6.58
N ASP A 48 25.63 22.16 -5.74
CA ASP A 48 26.15 20.82 -6.02
C ASP A 48 25.00 19.81 -6.15
N LEU A 49 24.01 19.87 -5.23
CA LEU A 49 22.83 19.02 -5.28
C LEU A 49 21.98 19.25 -6.54
N TRP A 50 21.85 20.51 -7.00
CA TRP A 50 21.17 20.81 -8.26
C TRP A 50 21.89 20.23 -9.46
N SER A 51 23.23 20.30 -9.49
CA SER A 51 24.05 19.69 -10.54
C SER A 51 23.89 18.16 -10.58
N ASP A 52 23.81 17.51 -9.42
CA ASP A 52 23.57 16.07 -9.33
C ASP A 52 22.16 15.71 -9.85
N MET A 53 21.15 16.54 -9.53
CA MET A 53 19.77 16.33 -9.98
C MET A 53 19.65 16.51 -11.50
N ASP A 54 20.37 17.47 -12.09
CA ASP A 54 20.45 17.65 -13.54
C ASP A 54 21.13 16.44 -14.21
N SER A 55 22.23 15.96 -13.64
CA SER A 55 22.95 14.76 -14.12
C SER A 55 22.07 13.51 -14.07
N LEU A 56 21.30 13.33 -13.00
CA LEU A 56 20.36 12.22 -12.85
C LEU A 56 19.22 12.31 -13.87
N THR A 57 18.71 13.51 -14.11
CA THR A 57 17.68 13.77 -15.12
C THR A 57 18.19 13.44 -16.54
N GLU A 58 19.43 13.79 -16.85
CA GLU A 58 20.07 13.43 -18.11
C GLU A 58 20.23 11.91 -18.25
N MET A 59 20.71 11.22 -17.21
CA MET A 59 20.80 9.75 -17.19
C MET A 59 19.44 9.09 -17.41
N TYR A 60 18.39 9.60 -16.77
CA TYR A 60 17.02 9.11 -16.93
C TYR A 60 16.53 9.27 -18.38
N HIS A 61 16.76 10.43 -19.00
CA HIS A 61 16.41 10.65 -20.40
C HIS A 61 17.20 9.75 -21.36
N ASN A 62 18.50 9.55 -21.10
CA ASN A 62 19.34 8.64 -21.87
C ASN A 62 18.87 7.18 -21.76
N LEU A 63 18.45 6.75 -20.56
CA LEU A 63 17.88 5.44 -20.34
C LEU A 63 16.54 5.28 -21.07
N CYS A 64 15.63 6.25 -20.95
CA CYS A 64 14.35 6.24 -21.66
C CYS A 64 14.55 6.18 -23.18
N SER A 65 15.47 6.99 -23.73
CA SER A 65 15.83 6.96 -25.14
C SER A 65 16.40 5.61 -25.57
N SER A 66 17.23 4.98 -24.72
CA SER A 66 17.80 3.65 -24.98
C SER A 66 16.72 2.55 -24.98
N VAL A 67 15.79 2.61 -24.03
CA VAL A 67 14.64 1.68 -23.96
C VAL A 67 13.70 1.88 -25.15
N ASP A 68 13.45 3.11 -25.57
CA ASP A 68 12.62 3.38 -26.74
C ASP A 68 13.27 2.90 -28.04
N LYS A 69 14.60 3.06 -28.17
CA LYS A 69 15.36 2.47 -29.27
C LYS A 69 15.28 0.94 -29.26
N LEU A 70 15.31 0.31 -28.09
CA LEU A 70 15.14 -1.13 -27.93
C LEU A 70 13.72 -1.57 -28.36
N LYS A 71 12.68 -0.90 -27.88
CA LYS A 71 11.28 -1.19 -28.22
C LYS A 71 10.97 -1.04 -29.70
N ARG A 72 11.61 -0.08 -30.38
CA ARG A 72 11.44 0.16 -31.83
C ARG A 72 12.25 -0.80 -32.71
N GLY A 73 12.94 -1.78 -32.13
CA GLY A 73 13.82 -2.69 -32.88
C GLY A 73 15.01 -1.98 -33.52
N GLY A 74 15.44 -0.84 -32.94
CA GLY A 74 16.49 0.03 -33.48
C GLY A 74 17.91 -0.39 -33.13
N TRP A 75 18.10 -1.51 -32.42
CA TRP A 75 19.39 -2.19 -32.44
C TRP A 75 19.47 -2.97 -33.75
N PRO A 76 20.49 -2.75 -34.59
CA PRO A 76 20.76 -3.67 -35.68
C PRO A 76 21.23 -4.98 -35.07
N VAL A 77 20.27 -5.80 -34.60
CA VAL A 77 20.50 -7.22 -34.36
C VAL A 77 20.69 -7.79 -35.75
N THR A 78 21.92 -7.74 -36.22
CA THR A 78 22.34 -8.48 -37.39
C THR A 78 22.33 -9.92 -36.92
N VAL A 79 21.19 -10.59 -37.08
CA VAL A 79 21.10 -12.06 -37.04
C VAL A 79 21.80 -12.60 -38.30
N GLY A 80 23.10 -12.36 -38.36
CA GLY A 80 24.08 -13.08 -39.17
C GLY A 80 24.76 -14.14 -38.31
N PRO A 81 25.50 -15.08 -38.91
CA PRO A 81 26.08 -16.21 -38.18
C PRO A 81 26.96 -15.67 -37.06
N PHE A 82 26.63 -16.07 -35.83
CA PHE A 82 27.30 -15.79 -34.57
C PHE A 82 28.67 -15.13 -34.75
N GLN A 83 28.71 -13.80 -34.65
CA GLN A 83 29.95 -13.13 -34.38
C GLN A 83 30.29 -13.52 -32.94
N GLU A 84 31.25 -14.43 -32.78
CA GLU A 84 31.81 -14.85 -31.49
C GLU A 84 32.27 -13.58 -30.77
N GLN A 85 31.39 -13.05 -29.94
CA GLN A 85 31.74 -11.99 -29.01
C GLN A 85 32.70 -12.65 -28.02
N ASP A 86 33.94 -12.15 -27.97
CA ASP A 86 34.99 -12.74 -27.15
C ASP A 86 34.51 -12.76 -25.70
N LEU A 87 34.20 -13.96 -25.22
CA LEU A 87 33.69 -14.20 -23.87
C LEU A 87 34.66 -13.65 -22.82
N ASN A 88 35.95 -13.54 -23.14
CA ASN A 88 36.93 -12.95 -22.24
C ASN A 88 36.77 -11.44 -22.13
N GLU A 89 36.44 -10.74 -23.21
CA GLU A 89 36.21 -9.29 -23.18
C GLU A 89 34.97 -8.97 -22.34
N SER A 90 33.86 -9.68 -22.59
CA SER A 90 32.62 -9.52 -21.80
C SER A 90 32.84 -9.84 -20.32
N HIS A 91 33.59 -10.90 -20.01
CA HIS A 91 33.95 -11.25 -18.64
C HIS A 91 34.84 -10.17 -17.99
N GLN A 92 35.80 -9.63 -18.73
CA GLN A 92 36.67 -8.56 -18.23
C GLN A 92 35.88 -7.27 -17.94
N HIS A 93 34.92 -6.91 -18.79
CA HIS A 93 34.02 -5.78 -18.54
C HIS A 93 33.17 -5.99 -17.27
N ALA A 94 32.64 -7.20 -17.06
CA ALA A 94 31.88 -7.52 -15.85
C ALA A 94 32.75 -7.46 -14.59
N MET A 95 34.01 -7.90 -14.67
CA MET A 95 34.94 -7.85 -13.54
C MET A 95 35.37 -6.42 -13.20
N ASN A 96 35.61 -5.58 -14.22
CA ASN A 96 35.92 -4.16 -14.01
C ASN A 96 34.73 -3.42 -13.37
N PHE A 97 33.52 -3.65 -13.87
CA PHE A 97 32.30 -3.05 -13.29
C PHE A 97 32.09 -3.47 -11.83
N LYS A 98 32.34 -4.74 -11.50
CA LYS A 98 32.29 -5.23 -10.12
C LYS A 98 33.30 -4.51 -9.22
N GLN A 99 34.54 -4.29 -9.69
CA GLN A 99 35.56 -3.57 -8.92
C GLN A 99 35.17 -2.10 -8.68
N GLU A 100 34.62 -1.43 -9.68
CA GLU A 100 34.13 -0.05 -9.54
C GLU A 100 33.00 0.04 -8.50
N LEU A 101 32.10 -0.93 -8.48
CA LEU A 101 31.01 -1.00 -7.51
C LEU A 101 31.52 -1.24 -6.08
N GLU A 102 32.53 -2.09 -5.91
CA GLU A 102 33.19 -2.33 -4.62
C GLU A 102 33.99 -1.11 -4.13
N GLN A 103 34.58 -0.34 -5.05
CA GLN A 103 35.25 0.92 -4.73
C GLN A 103 34.25 1.98 -4.26
N LEU A 104 33.16 2.18 -5.00
CA LEU A 104 32.09 3.11 -4.62
C LEU A 104 31.46 2.73 -3.26
N SER A 105 31.27 1.43 -3.01
CA SER A 105 30.76 0.95 -1.73
C SER A 105 31.71 1.24 -0.56
N ARG A 106 33.03 1.31 -0.78
CA ARG A 106 34.00 1.67 0.27
C ARG A 106 34.01 3.17 0.52
N GLU A 107 33.97 3.96 -0.54
CA GLU A 107 33.96 5.43 -0.47
C GLU A 107 32.71 5.95 0.28
N VAL A 108 31.55 5.32 0.06
CA VAL A 108 30.30 5.63 0.79
C VAL A 108 30.38 5.22 2.27
N ARG A 109 31.15 4.18 2.62
CA ARG A 109 31.33 3.78 4.03
C ARG A 109 32.34 4.68 4.75
N GLU A 110 33.42 5.05 4.08
CA GLU A 110 34.42 5.97 4.64
C GLU A 110 33.87 7.40 4.82
N SER A 111 32.92 7.86 3.99
CA SER A 111 32.30 9.17 4.19
C SER A 111 31.34 9.25 5.38
N VAL A 112 30.95 8.10 5.96
CA VAL A 112 30.00 8.01 7.07
C VAL A 112 30.69 7.91 8.44
N ASP A 113 31.97 7.50 8.50
CA ASP A 113 32.70 7.29 9.76
C ASP A 113 33.62 8.47 10.15
N GLY A 114 33.34 9.68 9.67
CA GLY A 114 34.06 10.90 10.05
C GLY A 114 33.76 11.37 11.48
N ASP A 115 34.74 11.18 12.38
CA ASP A 115 34.93 11.81 13.71
C ASP A 115 33.78 11.67 14.73
N ALA A 116 33.73 10.52 15.41
CA ALA A 116 33.15 10.43 16.75
C ALA A 116 34.02 9.57 17.68
N ASP A 117 34.64 10.26 18.65
CA ASP A 117 35.46 9.76 19.75
C ASP A 117 34.64 8.79 20.65
N PRO A 118 35.14 7.59 21.00
CA PRO A 118 34.36 6.60 21.73
C PRO A 118 34.38 6.92 23.23
N SER A 119 33.25 7.41 23.76
CA SER A 119 33.00 7.41 25.20
C SER A 119 31.95 6.36 25.57
N ASP A 120 32.38 5.48 26.48
CA ASP A 120 31.65 4.37 27.07
C ASP A 120 30.24 4.74 27.55
N GLY A 121 29.27 3.90 27.18
CA GLY A 121 27.91 3.97 27.70
C GLY A 121 27.18 2.64 27.56
N GLN A 122 27.33 1.76 28.56
CA GLN A 122 26.51 0.56 28.74
C GLN A 122 25.02 0.93 28.78
N HIS A 123 24.26 0.52 27.78
CA HIS A 123 22.79 0.56 27.81
C HIS A 123 22.24 -0.87 27.92
N TYR A 124 21.48 -1.10 29.00
CA TYR A 124 20.73 -2.32 29.25
C TYR A 124 19.55 -2.40 28.27
N SER A 125 19.57 -3.37 27.35
CA SER A 125 18.39 -3.76 26.58
C SER A 125 17.51 -4.67 27.43
N THR A 126 16.36 -4.16 27.84
CA THR A 126 15.25 -4.96 28.36
C THR A 126 14.64 -5.75 27.21
N THR A 127 14.96 -7.04 27.13
CA THR A 127 14.30 -8.01 26.25
C THR A 127 12.92 -8.34 26.81
N THR A 128 11.87 -8.02 26.07
CA THR A 128 10.51 -8.48 26.34
C THR A 128 10.39 -9.95 25.91
N PRO A 129 10.08 -10.90 26.81
CA PRO A 129 9.94 -12.30 26.46
C PRO A 129 8.50 -12.52 25.98
N ASN A 130 8.29 -12.67 24.66
CA ASN A 130 7.12 -13.32 24.01
C ASN A 130 7.04 -12.93 22.51
N ASN A 131 8.14 -13.06 21.75
CA ASN A 131 8.09 -12.80 20.32
C ASN A 131 8.02 -14.11 19.53
N PRO A 132 6.85 -14.52 18.99
CA PRO A 132 6.64 -15.80 18.32
C PRO A 132 7.42 -15.97 17.00
N LEU A 133 8.13 -14.93 16.55
CA LEU A 133 8.96 -14.93 15.34
C LEU A 133 10.44 -15.27 15.61
N VAL A 134 10.84 -15.48 16.87
CA VAL A 134 12.21 -15.89 17.21
C VAL A 134 12.29 -17.41 17.25
N THR A 135 12.93 -18.02 16.26
CA THR A 135 13.25 -19.45 16.28
C THR A 135 14.56 -19.66 17.02
N ASP A 136 14.52 -19.80 18.35
CA ASP A 136 15.66 -20.32 19.11
C ASP A 136 15.81 -21.82 18.82
N GLY A 137 17.02 -22.23 18.44
CA GLY A 137 17.38 -23.62 18.17
C GLY A 137 17.29 -24.52 19.42
N PRO A 138 17.34 -25.85 19.24
CA PRO A 138 17.01 -26.80 20.29
C PRO A 138 18.10 -26.83 21.36
N VAL A 139 17.75 -26.44 22.58
CA VAL A 139 18.55 -26.70 23.77
C VAL A 139 17.87 -27.81 24.56
N ASP A 140 18.41 -29.02 24.43
CA ASP A 140 18.14 -30.12 25.36
C ASP A 140 18.55 -29.69 26.77
N THR A 141 17.61 -29.65 27.72
CA THR A 141 17.96 -29.59 29.13
C THR A 141 17.02 -30.46 29.94
N LEU A 142 17.67 -31.38 30.67
CA LEU A 142 17.11 -32.46 31.47
C LEU A 142 16.26 -31.95 32.64
N ALA A 143 15.17 -32.67 32.89
CA ALA A 143 14.25 -32.49 34.01
C ALA A 143 14.90 -32.69 35.39
N PRO A 144 14.28 -32.12 36.44
CA PRO A 144 14.05 -32.92 37.63
C PRO A 144 12.58 -32.93 38.08
N SER A 145 12.18 -34.13 38.46
CA SER A 145 10.89 -34.55 39.00
C SER A 145 10.45 -33.72 40.22
N GLN A 146 9.24 -33.16 40.20
CA GLN A 146 8.52 -32.70 41.39
C GLN A 146 7.13 -33.34 41.48
N ILE A 147 6.79 -33.65 42.73
CA ILE A 147 5.65 -34.45 43.20
C ILE A 147 4.36 -33.61 43.12
N PRO A 148 3.22 -34.15 42.63
CA PRO A 148 1.99 -33.37 42.53
C PRO A 148 1.23 -33.30 43.86
N ALA A 149 0.84 -32.09 44.25
CA ALA A 149 -0.18 -31.84 45.26
C ALA A 149 -1.59 -31.96 44.65
N PRO A 150 -2.61 -32.38 45.40
CA PRO A 150 -3.96 -32.59 44.88
C PRO A 150 -4.71 -31.26 44.74
N GLU A 151 -5.06 -30.89 43.52
CA GLU A 151 -6.04 -29.82 43.25
C GLU A 151 -7.50 -30.35 43.37
N PRO A 152 -8.42 -29.56 43.93
CA PRO A 152 -9.83 -29.91 44.01
C PRO A 152 -10.51 -29.78 42.64
N SER A 153 -11.18 -30.85 42.21
CA SER A 153 -11.92 -30.91 40.95
C SER A 153 -13.13 -29.95 40.93
N PRO A 154 -13.39 -29.22 39.82
CA PRO A 154 -14.62 -28.46 39.66
C PRO A 154 -15.83 -29.40 39.46
N PRO A 155 -17.05 -29.01 39.88
CA PRO A 155 -18.24 -29.83 39.73
C PRO A 155 -18.59 -30.06 38.27
N SER A 156 -19.02 -31.28 37.95
CA SER A 156 -19.39 -31.71 36.60
C SER A 156 -20.56 -30.90 36.05
N SER A 157 -20.31 -30.12 34.99
CA SER A 157 -21.35 -29.54 34.15
C SER A 157 -22.15 -30.63 33.45
N PRO A 158 -23.46 -30.42 33.21
CA PRO A 158 -24.33 -31.44 32.64
C PRO A 158 -23.91 -31.81 31.22
N VAL A 159 -23.95 -33.11 30.95
CA VAL A 159 -23.66 -33.71 29.64
C VAL A 159 -24.64 -33.15 28.60
N THR A 160 -24.18 -32.20 27.80
CA THR A 160 -24.82 -31.87 26.53
C THR A 160 -24.60 -33.05 25.60
N ILE A 161 -25.65 -33.83 25.37
CA ILE A 161 -25.68 -34.82 24.30
C ILE A 161 -25.55 -34.02 23.00
N VAL A 162 -24.36 -34.05 22.40
CA VAL A 162 -24.11 -33.59 21.04
C VAL A 162 -24.65 -34.68 20.11
N PRO A 163 -25.71 -34.44 19.31
CA PRO A 163 -25.99 -35.30 18.18
C PRO A 163 -24.84 -35.13 17.18
N GLN A 164 -24.02 -36.16 17.03
CA GLN A 164 -23.08 -36.30 15.94
C GLN A 164 -23.82 -36.33 14.60
N ASP A 165 -23.19 -35.70 13.61
CA ASP A 165 -23.41 -35.84 12.17
C ASP A 165 -24.79 -35.44 11.64
N LEU A 166 -25.00 -34.12 11.55
CA LEU A 166 -25.82 -33.54 10.49
C LEU A 166 -24.89 -32.84 9.49
N PRO A 167 -24.99 -33.14 8.18
CA PRO A 167 -24.26 -32.38 7.16
C PRO A 167 -24.77 -30.94 7.19
N VAL A 168 -23.87 -30.00 7.52
CA VAL A 168 -24.16 -28.57 7.70
C VAL A 168 -24.55 -27.87 6.37
N ASP A 169 -24.49 -28.57 5.25
CA ASP A 169 -24.71 -28.00 3.91
C ASP A 169 -26.18 -27.76 3.51
N GLN A 170 -27.17 -28.06 4.36
CA GLN A 170 -28.60 -27.89 4.00
C GLN A 170 -29.51 -27.28 5.07
N LEU A 171 -28.97 -26.46 5.97
CA LEU A 171 -29.80 -25.43 6.61
C LEU A 171 -29.87 -24.26 5.63
N SER A 172 -31.00 -24.13 4.95
CA SER A 172 -31.34 -22.98 4.09
C SER A 172 -31.47 -21.71 4.96
N LEU A 173 -30.32 -21.21 5.40
CA LEU A 173 -30.11 -19.84 5.83
C LEU A 173 -30.06 -19.03 4.54
N THR A 174 -30.88 -18.00 4.43
CA THR A 174 -30.72 -16.96 3.41
C THR A 174 -29.24 -16.63 3.26
N ALA A 175 -28.70 -16.62 2.03
CA ALA A 175 -27.33 -16.21 1.75
C ALA A 175 -27.07 -14.89 2.49
N TRP A 176 -26.22 -14.94 3.51
CA TRP A 176 -25.98 -13.79 4.38
C TRP A 176 -25.25 -12.72 3.56
N ASN A 177 -25.69 -11.47 3.65
CA ASN A 177 -25.05 -10.33 3.01
C ASN A 177 -24.74 -9.25 4.06
N PRO A 178 -23.64 -8.50 3.88
CA PRO A 178 -23.38 -7.30 4.68
C PRO A 178 -24.60 -6.37 4.68
N HIS A 179 -24.95 -5.83 5.85
CA HIS A 179 -26.18 -5.06 6.03
C HIS A 179 -26.31 -3.91 5.03
N TYR A 180 -25.21 -3.21 4.72
CA TYR A 180 -25.22 -2.11 3.76
C TYR A 180 -25.78 -2.52 2.39
N LEU A 181 -25.40 -3.69 1.87
CA LEU A 181 -25.91 -4.17 0.57
C LEU A 181 -27.42 -4.39 0.58
N THR A 182 -27.99 -4.76 1.73
CA THR A 182 -29.44 -4.94 1.89
C THR A 182 -30.22 -3.63 1.88
N THR A 183 -29.54 -2.50 2.04
CA THR A 183 -30.15 -1.15 2.01
C THR A 183 -30.13 -0.50 0.62
N LEU A 184 -29.41 -1.10 -0.34
CA LEU A 184 -29.29 -0.59 -1.69
C LEU A 184 -30.50 -0.98 -2.54
N GLU A 185 -31.00 -0.01 -3.31
CA GLU A 185 -32.10 -0.23 -4.25
C GLU A 185 -31.62 -1.06 -5.44
N PRO A 186 -32.31 -2.16 -5.81
CA PRO A 186 -31.98 -2.96 -6.98
C PRO A 186 -31.94 -2.12 -8.25
N LEU A 187 -31.09 -2.52 -9.21
CA LEU A 187 -30.97 -1.81 -10.48
C LEU A 187 -32.29 -1.82 -11.27
N SER A 188 -32.89 -0.65 -11.47
CA SER A 188 -34.22 -0.48 -12.11
C SER A 188 -34.31 -0.96 -13.57
N ALA A 189 -33.18 -1.26 -14.23
CA ALA A 189 -33.11 -1.60 -15.66
C ALA A 189 -32.67 -3.05 -15.96
N THR A 190 -32.86 -3.98 -15.01
CA THR A 190 -32.45 -5.39 -15.14
C THR A 190 -33.06 -6.13 -16.33
N SER A 191 -34.20 -5.69 -16.86
CA SER A 191 -34.84 -6.29 -18.04
C SER A 191 -34.01 -6.17 -19.34
N LYS A 192 -33.00 -5.29 -19.36
CA LYS A 192 -32.06 -5.13 -20.49
C LYS A 192 -30.86 -6.07 -20.42
N ILE A 193 -30.64 -6.72 -19.28
CA ILE A 193 -29.51 -7.60 -19.04
C ILE A 193 -29.84 -8.98 -19.64
N PRO A 194 -29.00 -9.52 -20.54
CA PRO A 194 -29.21 -10.86 -21.06
C PRO A 194 -29.15 -11.90 -19.94
N THR A 195 -29.95 -12.96 -20.06
CA THR A 195 -29.84 -14.11 -19.14
C THR A 195 -28.45 -14.72 -19.21
N ALA A 196 -27.95 -15.30 -18.12
CA ALA A 196 -26.61 -15.89 -18.04
C ALA A 196 -26.28 -16.83 -19.21
N GLU A 197 -27.25 -17.67 -19.62
CA GLU A 197 -27.12 -18.61 -20.76
C GLU A 197 -26.91 -17.93 -22.13
N LYS A 198 -27.32 -16.66 -22.26
CA LYS A 198 -27.20 -15.86 -23.49
C LYS A 198 -26.02 -14.90 -23.45
N MET A 199 -25.35 -14.79 -22.30
CA MET A 199 -24.19 -13.93 -22.16
C MET A 199 -22.95 -14.62 -22.73
N VAL A 200 -22.19 -13.87 -23.51
CA VAL A 200 -20.87 -14.26 -23.98
C VAL A 200 -19.90 -14.00 -22.82
N THR A 201 -19.11 -15.01 -22.51
CA THR A 201 -18.02 -14.90 -21.56
C THR A 201 -16.69 -14.67 -22.28
N PHE A 202 -15.76 -14.05 -21.59
CA PHE A 202 -14.48 -13.58 -22.10
C PHE A 202 -13.34 -14.46 -21.59
N HIS A 203 -12.36 -14.75 -22.44
CA HIS A 203 -11.13 -15.41 -21.99
C HIS A 203 -10.28 -14.44 -21.15
N PRO A 204 -9.56 -14.88 -20.11
CA PRO A 204 -8.63 -14.03 -19.36
C PRO A 204 -7.66 -13.25 -20.27
N ALA A 205 -6.98 -13.96 -21.18
CA ALA A 205 -6.07 -13.36 -22.16
C ALA A 205 -6.75 -12.38 -23.14
N PHE A 206 -8.06 -12.50 -23.37
CA PHE A 206 -8.80 -11.51 -24.18
C PHE A 206 -8.90 -10.19 -23.44
N LEU A 207 -9.26 -10.22 -22.16
CA LEU A 207 -9.37 -9.02 -21.32
C LEU A 207 -7.99 -8.38 -21.14
N GLU A 208 -6.95 -9.18 -20.89
CA GLU A 208 -5.57 -8.68 -20.82
C GLU A 208 -5.13 -8.04 -22.14
N GLN A 209 -5.41 -8.65 -23.28
CA GLN A 209 -4.99 -8.11 -24.58
C GLN A 209 -5.72 -6.80 -24.95
N HIS A 210 -6.98 -6.63 -24.56
CA HIS A 210 -7.81 -5.51 -25.04
C HIS A 210 -8.04 -4.41 -24.00
N LEU A 211 -8.05 -4.76 -22.71
CA LEU A 211 -8.15 -3.79 -21.61
C LEU A 211 -6.78 -3.50 -20.99
N GLY A 212 -5.89 -4.50 -20.94
CA GLY A 212 -4.53 -4.34 -20.40
C GLY A 212 -4.51 -4.01 -18.92
N GLY A 213 -3.49 -3.28 -18.50
CA GLY A 213 -3.38 -2.77 -17.14
C GLY A 213 -2.67 -3.70 -16.14
N ILE A 214 -2.20 -3.08 -15.06
CA ILE A 214 -1.49 -3.74 -13.96
C ILE A 214 -2.45 -4.03 -12.81
N ASP A 215 -2.10 -5.03 -11.99
CA ASP A 215 -2.78 -5.27 -10.71
C ASP A 215 -2.48 -4.11 -9.79
N TRP A 216 -3.50 -3.30 -9.50
CA TRP A 216 -3.35 -2.11 -8.68
C TRP A 216 -3.66 -2.41 -7.21
N SER A 217 -4.79 -3.06 -6.99
CA SER A 217 -5.18 -3.63 -5.71
C SER A 217 -5.86 -4.97 -6.00
N PRO A 218 -6.12 -5.82 -4.99
CA PRO A 218 -6.70 -7.14 -5.21
C PRO A 218 -7.98 -7.09 -6.04
N GLY A 219 -7.93 -7.73 -7.21
CA GLY A 219 -9.02 -7.77 -8.18
C GLY A 219 -9.29 -6.47 -8.96
N LEU A 220 -8.61 -5.36 -8.67
CA LEU A 220 -8.72 -4.09 -9.41
C LEU A 220 -7.52 -3.92 -10.33
N ARG A 221 -7.79 -3.75 -11.62
CA ARG A 221 -6.75 -3.47 -12.62
C ARG A 221 -6.77 -2.01 -13.03
N TYR A 222 -5.59 -1.44 -13.24
CA TYR A 222 -5.40 -0.05 -13.68
C TYR A 222 -4.57 0.05 -14.96
N VAL A 223 -5.05 0.82 -15.93
CA VAL A 223 -4.45 1.00 -17.25
C VAL A 223 -3.62 2.29 -17.29
N VAL A 224 -2.32 2.14 -17.04
CA VAL A 224 -1.36 3.24 -16.96
C VAL A 224 -1.07 3.81 -18.34
N ASN A 225 -1.33 5.11 -18.52
CA ASN A 225 -0.85 5.94 -19.66
C ASN A 225 -1.09 5.39 -21.08
N ASP A 226 -2.05 4.49 -21.27
CA ASP A 226 -2.41 4.01 -22.60
C ASP A 226 -3.39 5.01 -23.28
N PRO A 227 -3.03 5.60 -24.43
CA PRO A 227 -3.92 6.48 -25.19
C PRO A 227 -5.01 5.72 -25.95
N ALA A 228 -4.86 4.41 -26.17
CA ALA A 228 -5.85 3.56 -26.83
C ALA A 228 -6.88 2.98 -25.83
N CYS A 229 -6.70 3.22 -24.53
CA CYS A 229 -7.63 2.79 -23.50
C CYS A 229 -8.99 3.48 -23.67
N PHE A 230 -10.03 2.66 -23.88
CA PHE A 230 -11.41 3.12 -24.00
C PHE A 230 -12.19 3.07 -22.68
N LEU A 231 -11.55 2.66 -21.58
CA LEU A 231 -12.10 2.74 -20.24
C LEU A 231 -11.96 4.16 -19.72
N LYS A 232 -13.09 4.83 -19.45
CA LYS A 232 -13.10 6.24 -18.97
C LYS A 232 -12.25 6.42 -17.70
N ASN A 233 -12.39 5.49 -16.75
CA ASN A 233 -11.74 5.59 -15.44
C ASN A 233 -10.40 4.84 -15.41
N ARG A 234 -9.99 4.29 -16.57
CA ARG A 234 -8.79 3.45 -16.73
C ARG A 234 -8.73 2.26 -15.77
N THR A 235 -9.85 1.90 -15.12
CA THR A 235 -9.95 0.80 -14.17
C THR A 235 -11.00 -0.21 -14.61
N TYR A 236 -10.81 -1.46 -14.17
CA TYR A 236 -11.82 -2.51 -14.24
C TYR A 236 -11.54 -3.57 -13.18
N TYR A 237 -12.59 -4.27 -12.75
CA TYR A 237 -12.46 -5.37 -11.79
C TYR A 237 -12.42 -6.74 -12.49
N LEU A 238 -11.48 -7.59 -12.07
CA LEU A 238 -11.44 -9.02 -12.36
C LEU A 238 -11.51 -9.79 -11.04
N LEU A 239 -12.68 -10.35 -10.73
CA LEU A 239 -12.95 -10.98 -9.44
C LEU A 239 -13.23 -12.47 -9.62
N ASP A 240 -12.94 -13.26 -8.58
CA ASP A 240 -13.18 -14.70 -8.58
C ASP A 240 -14.09 -15.08 -7.41
N THR A 241 -15.14 -15.85 -7.69
CA THR A 241 -16.08 -16.33 -6.66
C THR A 241 -15.44 -17.28 -5.67
N ASP A 242 -14.34 -17.95 -6.06
CA ASP A 242 -13.60 -18.87 -5.18
C ASP A 242 -12.84 -18.10 -4.07
N THR A 243 -12.49 -16.83 -4.31
CA THR A 243 -11.76 -15.98 -3.33
C THR A 243 -12.66 -14.93 -2.69
N ASP A 244 -13.71 -14.50 -3.40
CA ASP A 244 -14.66 -13.50 -2.98
C ASP A 244 -16.08 -14.09 -2.96
N PRO A 245 -16.49 -14.71 -1.84
CA PRO A 245 -17.77 -15.42 -1.76
C PRO A 245 -19.01 -14.51 -1.71
N TYR A 246 -18.81 -13.20 -1.59
CA TYR A 246 -19.87 -12.19 -1.45
C TYR A 246 -20.08 -11.33 -2.70
N LEU A 247 -19.50 -11.76 -3.83
CA LEU A 247 -19.76 -11.16 -5.14
C LEU A 247 -21.24 -11.30 -5.51
N PRO A 248 -21.76 -10.42 -6.39
CA PRO A 248 -23.13 -10.56 -6.87
C PRO A 248 -23.33 -11.92 -7.55
N GLU A 249 -24.47 -12.57 -7.29
CA GLU A 249 -24.80 -13.87 -7.89
C GLU A 249 -25.15 -13.71 -9.37
N LYS A 250 -25.77 -12.57 -9.73
CA LYS A 250 -26.18 -12.27 -11.11
C LYS A 250 -25.73 -10.88 -11.56
N PRO A 251 -25.51 -10.69 -12.87
CA PRO A 251 -25.25 -9.37 -13.43
C PRO A 251 -26.36 -8.37 -13.07
N GLY A 252 -25.97 -7.17 -12.64
CA GLY A 252 -26.88 -6.12 -12.18
C GLY A 252 -27.18 -6.11 -10.68
N GLU A 253 -26.78 -7.14 -9.93
CA GLU A 253 -26.93 -7.19 -8.47
C GLU A 253 -25.76 -6.47 -7.76
N HIS A 254 -25.94 -6.11 -6.50
CA HIS A 254 -24.86 -5.57 -5.67
C HIS A 254 -24.08 -6.70 -5.02
N GLY A 255 -22.85 -6.42 -4.62
CA GLY A 255 -22.04 -7.39 -3.88
C GLY A 255 -20.96 -6.69 -3.05
N ALA A 256 -20.09 -7.50 -2.46
CA ALA A 256 -18.90 -7.03 -1.80
C ALA A 256 -17.77 -8.02 -2.07
N LYS A 257 -16.53 -7.51 -2.06
CA LYS A 257 -15.35 -8.36 -2.02
C LYS A 257 -14.61 -8.14 -0.70
N LEU A 258 -13.78 -9.11 -0.35
CA LEU A 258 -12.96 -9.04 0.86
C LEU A 258 -11.55 -8.61 0.48
N THR A 259 -10.92 -7.75 1.27
CA THR A 259 -9.50 -7.43 1.08
C THR A 259 -8.78 -7.25 2.40
N ALA A 260 -7.50 -7.63 2.47
CA ALA A 260 -6.70 -7.42 3.66
C ALA A 260 -6.24 -5.96 3.81
N PHE A 261 -5.89 -5.32 2.69
CA PHE A 261 -5.36 -3.96 2.64
C PHE A 261 -5.87 -3.22 1.41
N PHE A 262 -5.91 -1.89 1.49
CA PHE A 262 -6.17 -1.01 0.36
C PHE A 262 -4.86 -0.38 -0.10
N ASN A 263 -4.66 -0.31 -1.41
CA ASN A 263 -3.57 0.50 -1.97
C ASN A 263 -4.01 1.97 -2.04
N GLU A 264 -3.06 2.87 -2.26
CA GLU A 264 -3.36 4.27 -2.60
C GLU A 264 -4.23 4.36 -3.86
N SER A 265 -4.96 5.45 -4.04
CA SER A 265 -5.78 5.60 -5.24
C SER A 265 -4.88 5.84 -6.47
N PRO A 266 -5.19 5.28 -7.65
CA PRO A 266 -4.43 5.53 -8.88
C PRO A 266 -4.19 7.02 -9.16
N GLU A 267 -5.19 7.86 -8.88
CA GLU A 267 -5.12 9.31 -9.01
C GLU A 267 -4.09 9.98 -8.09
N ASP A 268 -3.79 9.41 -6.92
CA ASP A 268 -2.77 9.94 -6.01
C ASP A 268 -1.35 9.75 -6.60
N LYS A 269 -1.17 8.69 -7.40
CA LYS A 269 0.12 8.35 -8.02
C LYS A 269 0.31 8.92 -9.42
N PHE A 270 -0.74 8.93 -10.23
CA PHE A 270 -0.67 9.31 -11.65
C PHE A 270 -1.37 10.63 -11.97
N GLY A 271 -1.95 11.29 -10.97
CA GLY A 271 -2.71 12.53 -11.13
C GLY A 271 -4.16 12.28 -11.55
N GLU A 272 -4.90 13.38 -11.71
CA GLU A 272 -6.35 13.34 -12.00
C GLU A 272 -6.67 12.59 -13.30
N LEU A 273 -7.71 11.75 -13.24
CA LEU A 273 -8.21 11.04 -14.42
C LEU A 273 -8.95 12.01 -15.37
N PRO A 274 -8.99 11.70 -16.68
CA PRO A 274 -9.69 12.52 -17.65
C PRO A 274 -11.16 12.75 -17.26
N GLY A 275 -11.57 14.02 -17.24
CA GLY A 275 -12.96 14.41 -16.95
C GLY A 275 -13.33 14.45 -15.46
N GLY A 276 -12.35 14.43 -14.55
CA GLY A 276 -12.59 14.54 -13.11
C GLY A 276 -13.28 13.31 -12.51
N LEU A 277 -13.17 12.17 -13.20
CA LEU A 277 -13.70 10.89 -12.75
C LEU A 277 -12.78 10.28 -11.70
N THR A 278 -13.33 9.44 -10.83
CA THR A 278 -12.53 8.66 -9.87
C THR A 278 -12.30 7.24 -10.38
N SER A 279 -11.24 6.61 -9.91
CA SER A 279 -10.88 5.24 -10.30
C SER A 279 -11.85 4.16 -9.78
N TYR A 280 -12.79 4.54 -8.89
CA TYR A 280 -13.73 3.64 -8.20
C TYR A 280 -15.21 3.88 -8.53
N GLU A 281 -15.53 4.88 -9.36
CA GLU A 281 -16.89 5.14 -9.83
C GLU A 281 -17.13 4.49 -11.19
N ASP A 282 -18.33 3.94 -11.45
CA ASP A 282 -18.73 3.47 -12.78
C ASP A 282 -17.72 2.52 -13.46
N VAL A 283 -17.12 1.63 -12.67
CA VAL A 283 -16.03 0.73 -13.07
C VAL A 283 -16.60 -0.59 -13.59
N PRO A 284 -16.26 -1.04 -14.82
CA PRO A 284 -16.74 -2.31 -15.33
C PRO A 284 -16.16 -3.47 -14.51
N MET A 285 -17.02 -4.43 -14.17
CA MET A 285 -16.66 -5.59 -13.38
C MET A 285 -16.88 -6.88 -14.16
N PHE A 286 -15.90 -7.76 -14.07
CA PHE A 286 -15.96 -9.10 -14.61
C PHE A 286 -15.74 -10.13 -13.51
N VAL A 287 -16.61 -11.13 -13.46
CA VAL A 287 -16.57 -12.19 -12.46
C VAL A 287 -16.22 -13.50 -13.14
N ALA A 288 -15.27 -14.23 -12.55
CA ALA A 288 -14.82 -15.52 -13.01
C ALA A 288 -15.96 -16.56 -12.88
N GLN A 289 -16.09 -17.40 -13.91
CA GLN A 289 -17.01 -18.50 -14.00
C GLN A 289 -16.30 -19.67 -14.67
N LYS A 290 -16.59 -20.89 -14.24
CA LYS A 290 -16.10 -22.09 -14.92
C LYS A 290 -17.02 -22.42 -16.09
N ASP A 291 -16.46 -22.59 -17.28
CA ASP A 291 -17.22 -23.08 -18.42
C ASP A 291 -17.53 -24.59 -18.29
N SER A 292 -18.26 -25.15 -19.26
CA SER A 292 -18.60 -26.59 -19.29
C SER A 292 -17.39 -27.52 -19.35
N GLN A 293 -16.20 -26.99 -19.64
CA GLN A 293 -14.92 -27.72 -19.66
C GLN A 293 -14.08 -27.44 -18.41
N GLY A 294 -14.60 -26.70 -17.43
CA GLY A 294 -13.91 -26.34 -16.20
C GLY A 294 -12.89 -25.21 -16.36
N ARG A 295 -12.85 -24.52 -17.51
CA ARG A 295 -11.90 -23.43 -17.76
C ARG A 295 -12.44 -22.12 -17.20
N THR A 296 -11.57 -21.29 -16.65
CA THR A 296 -11.94 -19.96 -16.16
C THR A 296 -12.29 -19.05 -17.33
N ARG A 297 -13.51 -18.50 -17.30
CA ARG A 297 -14.03 -17.48 -18.19
C ARG A 297 -14.56 -16.32 -17.35
N TYR A 298 -14.62 -15.14 -17.92
CA TYR A 298 -15.09 -13.95 -17.23
C TYR A 298 -16.40 -13.47 -17.84
N ALA A 299 -17.43 -13.32 -17.03
CA ALA A 299 -18.69 -12.71 -17.44
C ALA A 299 -18.72 -11.24 -17.00
N TYR A 300 -19.28 -10.37 -17.83
CA TYR A 300 -19.45 -8.94 -17.50
C TYR A 300 -20.69 -8.76 -16.62
N PHE A 301 -20.49 -8.26 -15.39
CA PHE A 301 -21.56 -8.15 -14.40
C PHE A 301 -22.21 -6.77 -14.33
N GLY A 302 -21.66 -5.79 -15.03
CA GLY A 302 -22.12 -4.39 -15.01
C GLY A 302 -20.99 -3.42 -14.62
N ASN A 303 -21.38 -2.19 -14.38
CA ASN A 303 -20.52 -1.12 -13.88
C ASN A 303 -20.85 -0.85 -12.41
N TYR A 304 -19.80 -0.75 -11.60
CA TYR A 304 -19.89 -0.70 -10.14
C TYR A 304 -19.22 0.56 -9.61
N THR A 305 -19.80 1.11 -8.56
CA THR A 305 -19.25 2.22 -7.81
C THR A 305 -19.03 1.79 -6.36
N GLN A 306 -17.91 2.18 -5.78
CA GLN A 306 -17.69 2.12 -4.34
C GLN A 306 -18.29 3.37 -3.69
N SER A 307 -19.59 3.33 -3.42
CA SER A 307 -20.35 4.50 -2.92
C SER A 307 -20.16 4.80 -1.44
N ARG A 308 -19.46 3.93 -0.71
CA ARG A 308 -19.21 4.04 0.73
C ARG A 308 -17.80 3.56 1.06
N TRP A 309 -17.24 4.15 2.12
CA TRP A 309 -16.02 3.65 2.74
C TRP A 309 -16.16 2.20 3.21
N SER A 310 -15.06 1.47 3.08
CA SER A 310 -14.93 0.08 3.48
C SER A 310 -15.06 -0.09 4.98
N ASP A 311 -15.77 -1.13 5.42
CA ASP A 311 -15.90 -1.46 6.85
C ASP A 311 -14.92 -2.60 7.20
N LYS A 312 -14.15 -2.44 8.28
CA LYS A 312 -13.28 -3.51 8.81
C LYS A 312 -14.14 -4.59 9.45
N LEU A 313 -13.84 -5.86 9.20
CA LEU A 313 -14.55 -6.96 9.84
C LEU A 313 -14.20 -7.01 11.33
N ASP A 314 -15.21 -7.13 12.17
CA ASP A 314 -15.04 -7.50 13.58
C ASP A 314 -14.67 -8.99 13.72
N TYR A 315 -14.26 -9.38 14.93
CA TYR A 315 -13.87 -10.76 15.24
C TYR A 315 -14.98 -11.77 14.91
N ASP A 316 -16.21 -11.51 15.36
CA ASP A 316 -17.32 -12.45 15.20
C ASP A 316 -17.68 -12.66 13.73
N THR A 317 -17.67 -11.60 12.93
CA THR A 317 -17.90 -11.63 11.49
C THR A 317 -16.76 -12.34 10.78
N MET A 318 -15.50 -12.05 11.15
CA MET A 318 -14.33 -12.75 10.60
C MET A 318 -14.41 -14.26 10.83
N MET A 319 -14.83 -14.69 12.02
CA MET A 319 -14.93 -16.10 12.39
C MET A 319 -16.16 -16.81 11.80
N ALA A 320 -17.31 -16.14 11.79
CA ALA A 320 -18.57 -16.76 11.38
C ALA A 320 -18.84 -16.66 9.86
N ARG A 321 -18.27 -15.67 9.18
CA ARG A 321 -18.63 -15.32 7.79
C ARG A 321 -17.48 -15.45 6.81
N VAL A 322 -16.22 -15.45 7.22
CA VAL A 322 -15.11 -15.64 6.26
C VAL A 322 -14.77 -17.13 6.19
N PRO A 323 -14.99 -17.81 5.05
CA PRO A 323 -14.64 -19.21 4.91
C PRO A 323 -13.15 -19.45 5.07
N GLN A 324 -12.78 -20.65 5.57
CA GLN A 324 -11.39 -20.99 5.82
C GLN A 324 -10.52 -20.92 4.55
N HIS A 325 -11.05 -21.35 3.39
CA HIS A 325 -10.31 -21.29 2.12
C HIS A 325 -9.99 -19.84 1.70
N VAL A 326 -10.84 -18.87 2.03
CA VAL A 326 -10.58 -17.44 1.80
C VAL A 326 -9.45 -16.94 2.71
N LYS A 327 -9.46 -17.33 4.00
CA LYS A 327 -8.34 -17.03 4.91
C LYS A 327 -7.03 -17.63 4.41
N GLU A 328 -7.07 -18.87 3.92
CA GLU A 328 -5.90 -19.55 3.35
C GLU A 328 -5.39 -18.89 2.07
N TYR A 329 -6.30 -18.42 1.21
CA TYR A 329 -5.97 -17.64 0.02
C TYR A 329 -5.23 -16.37 0.41
N TRP A 330 -5.81 -15.54 1.28
CA TRP A 330 -5.20 -14.30 1.74
C TRP A 330 -3.87 -14.53 2.46
N ALA A 331 -3.77 -15.55 3.31
CA ALA A 331 -2.52 -15.90 3.97
C ALA A 331 -1.43 -16.30 2.97
N THR A 332 -1.81 -16.94 1.84
CA THR A 332 -0.88 -17.28 0.76
C THR A 332 -0.45 -16.03 0.00
N GLU A 333 -1.39 -15.17 -0.40
CA GLU A 333 -1.11 -13.93 -1.12
C GLU A 333 -0.23 -12.97 -0.31
N LEU A 334 -0.57 -12.74 0.96
CA LEU A 334 0.16 -11.84 1.86
C LEU A 334 1.58 -12.33 2.18
N THR A 335 1.82 -13.64 2.10
CA THR A 335 3.14 -14.23 2.36
C THR A 335 3.89 -14.65 1.10
N SER A 336 3.32 -14.37 -0.06
CA SER A 336 3.93 -14.62 -1.36
C SER A 336 5.29 -13.90 -1.46
N SER A 337 6.27 -14.58 -2.06
CA SER A 337 7.59 -13.99 -2.34
C SER A 337 7.55 -12.97 -3.48
N VAL A 338 6.49 -12.98 -4.29
CA VAL A 338 6.26 -12.04 -5.39
C VAL A 338 5.20 -10.98 -5.05
N ARG A 339 4.84 -10.85 -3.77
CA ARG A 339 3.90 -9.82 -3.32
C ARG A 339 4.43 -8.42 -3.65
N GLN A 340 3.52 -7.49 -3.91
CA GLN A 340 3.86 -6.11 -4.25
C GLN A 340 4.45 -5.36 -3.04
N ASP A 341 5.32 -4.39 -3.29
CA ASP A 341 6.03 -3.65 -2.23
C ASP A 341 5.08 -2.91 -1.28
N TRP A 342 3.97 -2.37 -1.80
CA TRP A 342 2.98 -1.69 -0.98
C TRP A 342 2.31 -2.65 0.01
N VAL A 343 2.04 -3.90 -0.38
CA VAL A 343 1.51 -4.94 0.53
C VAL A 343 2.51 -5.22 1.65
N THR A 344 3.80 -5.30 1.31
CA THR A 344 4.86 -5.47 2.31
C THR A 344 4.92 -4.29 3.29
N LYS A 345 4.74 -3.06 2.78
CA LYS A 345 4.67 -1.86 3.61
C LYS A 345 3.46 -1.91 4.55
N GLU A 346 2.30 -2.30 4.07
CA GLU A 346 1.09 -2.40 4.90
C GLU A 346 1.19 -3.51 5.95
N LEU A 347 1.72 -4.69 5.60
CA LEU A 347 2.03 -5.75 6.57
C LEU A 347 2.99 -5.28 7.66
N LYS A 348 4.05 -4.56 7.27
CA LYS A 348 5.01 -3.99 8.21
C LYS A 348 4.32 -3.03 9.18
N ASN A 349 3.54 -2.11 8.65
CA ASN A 349 2.83 -1.09 9.45
C ASN A 349 1.78 -1.71 10.38
N HIS A 350 1.11 -2.78 9.93
CA HIS A 350 0.08 -3.48 10.71
C HIS A 350 0.66 -4.25 11.89
N PHE A 351 1.67 -5.10 11.66
CA PHE A 351 2.21 -5.98 12.70
C PHE A 351 3.29 -5.33 13.56
N PHE A 352 4.01 -4.34 13.04
CA PHE A 352 5.13 -3.71 13.74
C PHE A 352 4.88 -2.22 13.85
N LYS A 353 4.08 -1.84 14.85
CA LYS A 353 3.69 -0.44 15.06
C LYS A 353 4.91 0.46 15.11
N LYS A 354 4.89 1.51 14.29
CA LYS A 354 5.92 2.54 14.27
C LYS A 354 5.97 3.23 15.64
N PRO A 355 7.16 3.42 16.24
CA PRO A 355 7.26 4.13 17.51
C PRO A 355 6.74 5.56 17.35
N GLU A 356 6.04 6.06 18.36
CA GLU A 356 5.53 7.44 18.39
C GLU A 356 6.59 8.35 19.03
N TYR A 357 6.62 9.62 18.62
CA TYR A 357 7.55 10.58 19.21
C TYR A 357 7.07 11.01 20.60
N GLU A 358 7.81 10.60 21.63
CA GLU A 358 7.56 10.97 23.04
C GLU A 358 8.49 12.10 23.54
N GLY A 359 9.34 12.63 22.66
CA GLY A 359 10.30 13.67 23.02
C GLY A 359 9.65 15.04 23.23
N ARG A 360 10.41 15.98 23.79
CA ARG A 360 9.87 17.31 24.09
C ARG A 360 9.75 18.13 22.81
N ILE A 361 8.63 18.88 22.70
CA ILE A 361 8.42 19.91 21.69
C ILE A 361 8.24 21.22 22.44
N PHE A 362 9.15 22.17 22.24
CA PHE A 362 9.02 23.51 22.81
C PHE A 362 8.40 24.43 21.76
N ALA A 363 7.43 25.25 22.16
CA ALA A 363 6.86 26.25 21.26
C ALA A 363 7.94 27.25 20.84
N ALA A 364 7.87 27.71 19.59
CA ALA A 364 8.70 28.81 19.14
C ALA A 364 8.42 30.04 20.04
N PRO A 365 9.46 30.72 20.56
CA PRO A 365 9.24 31.93 21.35
C PRO A 365 8.49 32.97 20.51
N GLU A 366 7.49 33.63 21.11
CA GLU A 366 6.73 34.69 20.46
C GLU A 366 7.67 35.82 20.03
N ALA A 367 7.52 36.30 18.79
CA ALA A 367 8.46 37.18 18.10
C ALA A 367 8.63 38.59 18.71
N ASP A 368 7.99 38.89 19.84
CA ASP A 368 7.95 40.22 20.46
C ASP A 368 9.05 40.47 21.51
N THR A 369 9.84 39.47 21.91
CA THR A 369 11.03 39.70 22.75
C THR A 369 12.27 39.88 21.88
N THR A 370 12.56 41.15 21.59
CA THR A 370 13.77 41.60 20.94
C THR A 370 15.01 41.18 21.77
N THR A 371 15.92 40.48 21.11
CA THR A 371 17.37 40.45 21.40
C THR A 371 17.80 39.97 22.79
N VAL A 372 17.90 38.65 22.98
CA VAL A 372 19.10 37.87 23.37
C VAL A 372 18.66 36.41 23.26
N THR A 373 19.29 35.60 22.40
CA THR A 373 19.14 34.12 22.44
C THR A 373 19.57 33.67 23.83
N SER A 374 18.60 33.52 24.74
CA SER A 374 18.95 33.29 26.13
C SER A 374 19.63 31.93 26.22
N GLU A 375 20.61 31.76 27.11
CA GLU A 375 21.23 30.44 27.34
C GLU A 375 20.18 29.34 27.61
N VAL A 376 19.01 29.75 28.10
CA VAL A 376 17.86 28.89 28.35
C VAL A 376 17.26 28.38 27.03
N GLU A 377 17.08 29.25 26.02
CA GLU A 377 16.60 28.86 24.68
C GLU A 377 17.60 27.92 23.98
N ILE A 378 18.90 28.21 24.08
CA ILE A 378 19.94 27.32 23.52
C ILE A 378 19.87 25.94 24.18
N LYS A 379 19.77 25.89 25.52
CA LYS A 379 19.63 24.62 26.26
C LYS A 379 18.32 23.88 25.97
N LEU A 380 17.23 24.59 25.66
CA LEU A 380 15.94 24.00 25.27
C LEU A 380 16.04 23.39 23.87
N ASN A 381 16.63 24.12 22.93
CA ASN A 381 16.86 23.65 21.56
C ASN A 381 17.83 22.45 21.53
N ASP A 382 18.90 22.47 22.31
CA ASP A 382 19.85 21.34 22.41
C ASP A 382 19.21 20.08 22.98
N LYS A 383 18.22 20.22 23.88
CA LYS A 383 17.45 19.08 24.41
C LYS A 383 16.48 18.56 23.38
N MET A 384 15.77 19.44 22.68
CA MET A 384 14.87 19.07 21.60
C MET A 384 15.63 18.35 20.47
N ALA A 385 16.79 18.87 20.07
CA ALA A 385 17.64 18.25 19.05
C ALA A 385 18.10 16.85 19.48
N ARG A 386 18.45 16.64 20.75
CA ARG A 386 18.81 15.32 21.29
C ARG A 386 17.62 14.35 21.31
N ASP A 387 16.45 14.81 21.73
CA ASP A 387 15.23 13.99 21.73
C ASP A 387 14.82 13.58 20.31
N VAL A 388 14.89 14.52 19.36
CA VAL A 388 14.65 14.27 17.93
C VAL A 388 15.66 13.28 17.38
N GLN A 389 16.96 13.46 17.66
CA GLN A 389 18.01 12.55 17.21
C GLN A 389 17.78 11.13 17.74
N LYS A 390 17.48 11.00 19.05
CA LYS A 390 17.16 9.71 19.67
C LYS A 390 15.97 9.04 18.98
N TYR A 391 14.92 9.79 18.66
CA TYR A 391 13.77 9.25 17.95
C TYR A 391 14.11 8.85 16.51
N VAL A 392 14.94 9.62 15.80
CA VAL A 392 15.43 9.25 14.48
C VAL A 392 16.20 7.93 14.53
N ASP A 393 17.04 7.72 15.54
CA ASP A 393 17.77 6.46 15.72
C ASP A 393 16.81 5.29 16.04
N GLN A 394 15.81 5.52 16.90
CA GLN A 394 14.73 4.55 17.15
C GLN A 394 13.97 4.19 15.87
N LEU A 395 13.70 5.15 15.00
CA LEU A 395 13.04 4.92 13.71
C LEU A 395 13.91 4.10 12.77
N ARG A 396 15.24 4.31 12.75
CA ARG A 396 16.17 3.54 11.94
C ARG A 396 16.24 2.08 12.39
N ASP A 397 16.28 1.87 13.70
CA ASP A 397 16.29 0.52 14.28
C ASP A 397 14.96 -0.19 14.04
N TRP A 398 13.84 0.49 14.26
CA TRP A 398 12.51 -0.02 13.95
C TRP A 398 12.39 -0.40 12.47
N GLU A 399 12.81 0.47 11.53
CA GLU A 399 12.72 0.17 10.10
C GLU A 399 13.50 -1.10 9.73
N ARG A 400 14.71 -1.25 10.28
CA ARG A 400 15.55 -2.44 10.04
C ARG A 400 14.89 -3.70 10.60
N GLU A 401 14.46 -3.66 11.85
CA GLU A 401 13.87 -4.81 12.55
C GLU A 401 12.51 -5.18 11.93
N ALA A 402 11.63 -4.21 11.73
CA ALA A 402 10.31 -4.42 11.15
C ALA A 402 10.41 -4.95 9.72
N LYS A 403 11.33 -4.44 8.89
CA LYS A 403 11.58 -4.98 7.55
C LYS A 403 12.04 -6.44 7.59
N MET A 404 12.99 -6.76 8.49
CA MET A 404 13.47 -8.13 8.68
C MET A 404 12.34 -9.07 9.13
N LYS A 405 11.59 -8.69 10.17
CA LYS A 405 10.47 -9.49 10.68
C LYS A 405 9.37 -9.67 9.65
N THR A 406 9.03 -8.62 8.90
CA THR A 406 8.03 -8.68 7.81
C THR A 406 8.45 -9.65 6.70
N ALA A 407 9.75 -9.72 6.37
CA ALA A 407 10.27 -10.69 5.41
C ALA A 407 10.18 -12.14 5.92
N MET A 408 10.15 -12.35 7.24
CA MET A 408 10.04 -13.66 7.88
C MET A 408 8.59 -14.09 8.20
N ILE A 409 7.59 -13.26 7.91
CA ILE A 409 6.18 -13.62 8.10
C ILE A 409 5.85 -14.83 7.21
N LYS A 410 5.39 -15.91 7.85
CA LYS A 410 4.96 -17.16 7.18
C LYS A 410 3.44 -17.25 7.12
N LYS A 411 2.92 -18.06 6.20
CA LYS A 411 1.48 -18.30 6.04
C LYS A 411 0.77 -18.59 7.36
N GLN A 412 1.35 -19.44 8.21
CA GLN A 412 0.75 -19.81 9.50
C GLN A 412 0.59 -18.59 10.42
N PHE A 413 1.58 -17.69 10.48
CA PHE A 413 1.50 -16.48 11.28
C PHE A 413 0.31 -15.59 10.87
N VAL A 414 0.02 -15.51 9.56
CA VAL A 414 -1.13 -14.75 9.05
C VAL A 414 -2.45 -15.45 9.37
N LEU A 415 -2.50 -16.79 9.28
CA LEU A 415 -3.68 -17.57 9.67
C LEU A 415 -3.98 -17.40 11.17
N ASP A 416 -2.96 -17.51 12.03
CA ASP A 416 -3.09 -17.31 13.46
C ASP A 416 -3.56 -15.88 13.76
N ALA A 417 -3.06 -14.88 13.03
CA ALA A 417 -3.50 -13.49 13.18
C ALA A 417 -4.97 -13.27 12.76
N PHE A 418 -5.50 -14.05 11.81
CA PHE A 418 -6.93 -13.98 11.47
C PHE A 418 -7.83 -14.51 12.60
N ASP A 419 -7.34 -15.45 13.39
CA ASP A 419 -8.07 -16.10 14.48
C ASP A 419 -7.78 -15.48 15.87
N ALA A 420 -6.75 -14.63 15.96
CA ALA A 420 -6.38 -13.89 17.17
C ALA A 420 -7.48 -12.87 17.57
N ALA A 421 -7.60 -12.58 18.87
CA ALA A 421 -8.46 -11.52 19.38
C ALA A 421 -7.84 -10.13 19.11
N ASP A 422 -8.67 -9.08 19.07
CA ASP A 422 -8.19 -7.73 18.76
C ASP A 422 -7.18 -7.17 19.77
N ALA A 423 -7.13 -7.75 20.98
CA ALA A 423 -6.21 -7.35 22.05
C ALA A 423 -4.93 -8.20 22.13
N ASP A 424 -4.77 -9.21 21.27
CA ASP A 424 -3.62 -10.10 21.28
C ASP A 424 -2.35 -9.45 20.67
N ASP A 425 -1.19 -10.01 21.00
CA ASP A 425 0.12 -9.67 20.43
C ASP A 425 0.73 -10.94 19.80
N PRO A 426 0.97 -10.99 18.48
CA PRO A 426 0.83 -9.92 17.48
C PRO A 426 -0.62 -9.48 17.24
N PRO A 427 -0.84 -8.24 16.76
CA PRO A 427 -2.17 -7.71 16.54
C PRO A 427 -2.95 -8.53 15.52
N ALA A 428 -4.23 -8.75 15.78
CA ALA A 428 -5.09 -9.47 14.88
C ALA A 428 -5.18 -8.82 13.50
N LEU A 429 -5.22 -9.65 12.46
CA LEU A 429 -5.46 -9.22 11.10
C LEU A 429 -6.94 -9.41 10.79
N ARG A 430 -7.58 -8.38 10.24
CA ARG A 430 -8.98 -8.44 9.79
C ARG A 430 -9.05 -8.02 8.34
N LEU A 431 -9.91 -8.68 7.59
CA LEU A 431 -10.26 -8.25 6.25
C LEU A 431 -11.19 -7.03 6.33
N TRP A 432 -11.40 -6.40 5.19
CA TRP A 432 -12.28 -5.28 4.99
C TRP A 432 -13.32 -5.62 3.93
N TRP A 433 -14.53 -5.11 4.11
CA TRP A 433 -15.56 -5.10 3.08
C TRP A 433 -15.29 -3.99 2.08
N GLU A 434 -15.04 -4.35 0.82
CA GLU A 434 -15.13 -3.40 -0.29
C GLU A 434 -16.49 -3.55 -0.95
N TYR A 435 -17.36 -2.58 -0.73
CA TYR A 435 -18.75 -2.61 -1.21
C TYR A 435 -18.82 -2.24 -2.69
N LEU A 436 -19.49 -3.08 -3.46
CA LEU A 436 -19.64 -2.97 -4.90
C LEU A 436 -21.12 -2.74 -5.24
N GLN A 437 -21.49 -1.47 -5.43
CA GLN A 437 -22.83 -1.11 -5.88
C GLN A 437 -22.88 -1.11 -7.42
N CYS A 438 -23.60 -2.06 -8.02
CA CYS A 438 -23.96 -1.96 -9.44
C CYS A 438 -24.77 -0.69 -9.71
N VAL A 439 -24.24 0.21 -10.53
CA VAL A 439 -24.89 1.48 -10.91
C VAL A 439 -25.48 1.45 -12.32
N ASP A 440 -24.94 0.59 -13.19
CA ASP A 440 -25.38 0.48 -14.58
C ASP A 440 -25.01 -0.89 -15.16
N TRP A 441 -25.71 -1.32 -16.21
CA TRP A 441 -25.28 -2.43 -17.04
C TRP A 441 -25.19 -1.94 -18.49
N ARG A 442 -23.97 -1.65 -18.94
CA ARG A 442 -23.73 -0.97 -20.21
C ARG A 442 -23.75 -1.93 -21.39
N LYS A 443 -24.91 -2.00 -22.03
CA LYS A 443 -25.13 -2.85 -23.20
C LYS A 443 -24.18 -2.51 -24.35
N ASP A 444 -23.94 -1.23 -24.61
CA ASP A 444 -23.04 -0.76 -25.67
C ASP A 444 -21.58 -1.20 -25.43
N PHE A 445 -21.10 -1.08 -24.19
CA PHE A 445 -19.78 -1.58 -23.78
C PHE A 445 -19.69 -3.11 -23.93
N TYR A 446 -20.70 -3.83 -23.44
CA TYR A 446 -20.77 -5.29 -23.59
C TYR A 446 -20.78 -5.72 -25.07
N ASP A 447 -21.66 -5.13 -25.89
CA ASP A 447 -21.78 -5.44 -27.32
C ASP A 447 -20.47 -5.15 -28.06
N LEU A 448 -19.74 -4.09 -27.67
CA LEU A 448 -18.42 -3.78 -28.20
C LEU A 448 -17.44 -4.92 -27.93
N LEU A 449 -17.34 -5.40 -26.68
CA LEU A 449 -16.45 -6.50 -26.33
C LEU A 449 -16.82 -7.80 -27.06
N VAL A 450 -18.11 -8.12 -27.16
CA VAL A 450 -18.61 -9.27 -27.92
C VAL A 450 -18.23 -9.15 -29.41
N THR A 451 -18.39 -7.95 -29.98
CA THR A 451 -18.01 -7.68 -31.37
C THR A 451 -16.50 -7.83 -31.58
N ILE A 452 -15.68 -7.39 -30.64
CA ILE A 452 -14.22 -7.54 -30.74
C ILE A 452 -13.83 -9.02 -30.65
N GLN A 453 -14.37 -9.77 -29.68
CA GLN A 453 -14.07 -11.19 -29.50
C GLN A 453 -14.50 -12.03 -30.72
N SER A 454 -15.68 -11.75 -31.28
CA SER A 454 -16.19 -12.47 -32.46
C SER A 454 -15.38 -12.25 -33.74
N ARG A 455 -14.52 -11.22 -33.82
CA ARG A 455 -13.61 -11.02 -34.97
C ARG A 455 -12.44 -12.01 -34.99
N LYS A 456 -12.10 -12.61 -33.85
CA LYS A 456 -11.00 -13.58 -33.71
C LYS A 456 -11.42 -14.75 -32.80
N PRO A 457 -12.46 -15.51 -33.18
CA PRO A 457 -13.03 -16.53 -32.31
C PRO A 457 -11.99 -17.60 -31.95
N ASP A 458 -11.20 -18.04 -32.92
CA ASP A 458 -10.23 -19.13 -32.76
C ASP A 458 -9.10 -18.81 -31.78
N GLN A 459 -8.81 -17.52 -31.55
CA GLN A 459 -7.72 -17.10 -30.67
C GLN A 459 -8.07 -17.29 -29.18
N PHE A 460 -9.36 -17.27 -28.83
CA PHE A 460 -9.82 -17.25 -27.44
C PHE A 460 -10.80 -18.40 -27.11
N LEU A 461 -11.02 -19.32 -28.06
CA LEU A 461 -11.87 -20.50 -27.89
C LEU A 461 -11.19 -21.64 -27.12
N LYS A 462 -9.85 -21.69 -27.10
CA LYS A 462 -9.05 -22.74 -26.44
C LYS A 462 -8.76 -22.40 -24.99
#